data_AF-A0A9P6NVT9-F1
#
_entry.id   AF-A0A9P6NVT9-F1
#
_cell.length_a   1.000
_cell.length_b   1.000
_cell.length_c   1.000
_cell.angle_alpha   90.00
_cell.angle_beta   90.00
_cell.angle_gamma   90.00
#
_symmetry.space_group_name_H-M   'P 1'
#
loop_
_entity.id
_entity.type
_entity.pdbx_description
1 polymer ?
#
loop_
_entity_poly.entity_id
_entity_poly.type
_entity_poly.pdbx_seq_one_letter_code
_entity_poly.pdbx_strand_id
1 'polypeptide(L)'
;MLPYISRQVENFISSIPPNTNAYLKTAEYLKALLVQPRPVPQWAKWFDYWVIVAAILMLVQGGYLLYLRIRTRRLQIFGMNSLALFKIEISNAGTILSMSYSALTVVDRIFRQFVRAGFQDQSKQLIIFATKFLVLLMWSCVVVGVGLCLLLCLDYDKRILQGSESTAKQNSVRDVMAHELLVGNNAHMAGL
;
A
#
# COMPACT_ATOMS: atom_id res chain seq x y z
N MET A 1 18.12 -3.49 -27.33
CA MET A 1 19.15 -3.02 -26.37
C MET A 1 20.42 -3.89 -26.42
N LEU A 2 20.33 -5.22 -26.30
CA LEU A 2 21.44 -6.16 -26.53
C LEU A 2 22.10 -6.12 -27.93
N PRO A 3 21.37 -5.99 -29.06
CA PRO A 3 21.98 -6.06 -30.40
C PRO A 3 22.84 -4.83 -30.76
N TYR A 4 22.67 -3.70 -30.07
CA TYR A 4 23.51 -2.52 -30.28
C TYR A 4 24.86 -2.65 -29.57
N ILE A 5 24.87 -3.25 -28.38
CA ILE A 5 26.07 -3.50 -27.59
C ILE A 5 26.92 -4.58 -28.27
N SER A 6 26.30 -5.64 -28.81
CA SER A 6 27.06 -6.67 -29.53
C SER A 6 27.80 -6.07 -30.73
N ARG A 7 27.13 -5.25 -31.55
CA ARG A 7 27.78 -4.58 -32.70
C ARG A 7 28.94 -3.66 -32.32
N GLN A 8 28.83 -2.90 -31.23
CA GLN A 8 29.94 -2.05 -30.78
C GLN A 8 31.13 -2.87 -30.24
N VAL A 9 30.84 -3.98 -29.54
CA VAL A 9 31.87 -4.88 -29.02
C VAL A 9 32.54 -5.65 -30.17
N GLU A 10 31.77 -6.11 -31.16
CA GLU A 10 32.27 -6.77 -32.37
C GLU A 10 33.20 -5.86 -33.18
N ASN A 11 32.80 -4.61 -33.40
CA ASN A 11 33.63 -3.61 -34.08
C ASN A 11 34.90 -3.24 -33.30
N PHE A 12 34.84 -3.30 -31.96
CA PHE A 12 36.01 -3.07 -31.13
C PHE A 12 36.98 -4.25 -31.19
N ILE A 13 36.49 -5.49 -31.07
CA ILE A 13 37.28 -6.72 -31.13
C ILE A 13 38.02 -6.83 -32.49
N SER A 14 37.36 -6.45 -33.59
CA SER A 14 37.98 -6.46 -34.92
C SER A 14 39.05 -5.38 -35.13
N SER A 15 39.09 -4.35 -34.29
CA SER A 15 40.10 -3.28 -34.33
C SER A 15 41.35 -3.54 -33.47
N ILE A 16 41.38 -4.66 -32.72
CA ILE A 16 42.48 -4.97 -31.81
C ILE A 16 43.70 -5.45 -32.61
N PRO A 17 44.90 -4.87 -32.41
CA PRO A 17 46.12 -5.35 -33.04
C PRO A 17 46.44 -6.79 -32.59
N PRO A 18 46.91 -7.66 -33.51
CA PRO A 18 47.18 -9.07 -33.20
C PRO A 18 48.30 -9.29 -32.17
N ASN A 19 49.06 -8.25 -31.84
CA ASN A 19 50.19 -8.28 -30.90
C ASN A 19 49.80 -7.84 -29.48
N THR A 20 48.51 -7.77 -29.14
CA THR A 20 48.06 -7.38 -27.79
C THR A 20 47.02 -8.36 -27.27
N ASN A 21 47.01 -8.60 -25.95
CA ASN A 21 46.02 -9.48 -25.34
C ASN A 21 44.60 -8.89 -25.48
N ALA A 22 43.83 -9.47 -26.42
CA ALA A 22 42.49 -9.01 -26.75
C ALA A 22 41.51 -9.12 -25.58
N TYR A 23 41.67 -10.12 -24.71
CA TYR A 23 40.82 -10.28 -23.52
C TYR A 23 41.04 -9.15 -22.51
N LEU A 24 42.30 -8.75 -22.30
CA LEU A 24 42.64 -7.67 -21.38
C LEU A 24 42.07 -6.33 -21.87
N LYS A 25 42.29 -6.00 -23.15
CA LYS A 25 41.75 -4.76 -23.74
C LYS A 25 40.23 -4.73 -23.82
N THR A 26 39.60 -5.86 -24.11
CA THR A 26 38.14 -5.96 -24.12
C THR A 26 37.57 -5.82 -22.71
N ALA A 27 38.24 -6.36 -21.69
CA ALA A 27 37.84 -6.19 -20.29
C ALA A 27 38.00 -4.74 -19.81
N GLU A 28 39.07 -4.05 -20.19
CA GLU A 28 39.26 -2.62 -19.91
C GLU A 28 38.22 -1.76 -20.62
N TYR A 29 37.93 -2.05 -21.89
CA TYR A 29 36.90 -1.37 -22.66
C TYR A 29 35.50 -1.61 -22.08
N LEU A 30 35.16 -2.84 -21.68
CA LEU A 30 33.90 -3.14 -21.01
C LEU A 30 33.81 -2.39 -19.68
N LYS A 31 34.88 -2.39 -18.87
CA LYS A 31 34.92 -1.62 -17.61
C LYS A 31 34.69 -0.13 -17.88
N ALA A 32 35.32 0.45 -18.90
CA ALA A 32 35.10 1.84 -19.28
C ALA A 32 33.65 2.11 -19.74
N LEU A 33 33.05 1.21 -20.52
CA LEU A 33 31.65 1.30 -20.96
C LEU A 33 30.63 1.11 -19.83
N LEU A 34 30.95 0.25 -18.86
CA LEU A 34 30.10 -0.04 -17.71
C LEU A 34 30.15 1.10 -16.68
N VAL A 35 31.29 1.78 -16.56
CA VAL A 35 31.49 2.91 -15.66
C VAL A 35 30.90 4.21 -16.23
N GLN A 36 30.80 4.36 -17.55
CA GLN A 36 30.21 5.54 -18.15
C GLN A 36 28.68 5.61 -17.91
N PRO A 37 28.16 6.69 -17.29
CA PRO A 37 26.73 6.85 -17.11
C PRO A 37 26.07 6.96 -18.49
N ARG A 38 25.33 5.91 -18.86
CA ARG A 38 24.66 5.81 -20.16
C ARG A 38 23.76 7.04 -20.36
N PRO A 39 23.88 7.77 -21.48
CA PRO A 39 23.08 8.98 -21.69
C PRO A 39 21.61 8.59 -21.77
N VAL A 40 20.85 8.96 -20.74
CA VAL A 40 19.39 8.83 -20.73
C VAL A 40 18.81 9.69 -21.86
N PRO A 41 17.90 9.14 -22.68
CA PRO A 41 17.31 9.90 -23.78
C PRO A 41 16.59 11.14 -23.26
N GLN A 42 16.64 12.24 -24.02
CA GLN A 42 16.17 13.56 -23.55
C GLN A 42 14.69 13.56 -23.16
N TRP A 43 13.83 12.82 -23.87
CA TRP A 43 12.41 12.69 -23.53
C TRP A 43 12.20 12.07 -22.13
N ALA A 44 13.05 11.12 -21.75
CA ALA A 44 12.94 10.47 -20.44
C ALA A 44 13.35 11.43 -19.31
N LYS A 45 14.25 12.38 -19.57
CA LYS A 45 14.60 13.45 -18.62
C LYS A 45 13.42 14.39 -18.41
N TRP A 46 12.77 14.82 -19.50
CA TRP A 46 11.57 15.66 -19.43
C TRP A 46 10.45 14.99 -18.65
N PHE A 47 10.18 13.71 -18.91
CA PHE A 47 9.20 12.95 -18.15
C PHE A 47 9.55 12.87 -16.66
N ASP A 48 10.84 12.67 -16.32
CA ASP A 48 11.31 12.66 -14.93
C ASP A 48 11.00 13.98 -14.22
N TYR A 49 11.23 15.12 -14.88
CA TYR A 49 10.92 16.44 -14.33
C TYR A 49 9.41 16.63 -14.11
N TRP A 50 8.59 16.24 -15.09
CA TRP A 50 7.12 16.31 -14.95
C TRP A 50 6.62 15.48 -13.77
N VAL A 51 7.18 14.29 -13.55
CA VAL A 51 6.84 13.44 -12.40
C VAL A 51 7.24 14.12 -11.09
N ILE A 52 8.39 14.79 -11.02
CA ILE A 52 8.81 15.55 -9.83
C ILE A 52 7.85 16.70 -9.55
N VAL A 53 7.50 17.48 -10.57
CA VAL A 53 6.55 18.60 -10.44
C VAL A 53 5.19 18.10 -9.97
N ALA A 54 4.67 17.03 -10.58
CA ALA A 54 3.41 16.43 -10.17
C ALA A 54 3.44 15.93 -8.72
N ALA A 55 4.55 15.32 -8.29
CA ALA A 55 4.74 14.91 -6.90
C ALA A 55 4.71 16.13 -5.96
N ILE A 56 5.44 17.20 -6.26
CA ILE A 56 5.43 18.43 -5.47
C ILE A 56 4.00 18.99 -5.35
N LEU A 57 3.25 19.03 -6.45
CA LEU A 57 1.85 19.47 -6.43
C LEU A 57 0.99 18.60 -5.51
N MET A 58 1.12 17.27 -5.56
CA MET A 58 0.42 16.37 -4.65
C MET A 58 0.81 16.60 -3.18
N LEU A 59 2.08 16.94 -2.91
CA LEU A 59 2.56 17.23 -1.57
C LEU A 59 1.94 18.53 -1.04
N VAL A 60 1.88 19.58 -1.87
CA VAL A 60 1.24 20.85 -1.53
C VAL A 60 -0.26 20.67 -1.33
N GLN A 61 -0.94 19.96 -2.24
CA GLN A 61 -2.37 19.68 -2.15
C GLN A 61 -2.70 18.89 -0.88
N GLY A 62 -1.95 17.82 -0.61
CA GLY A 62 -2.12 17.02 0.59
C GLY A 62 -1.85 17.86 1.86
N GLY A 63 -0.80 18.68 1.84
CA GLY A 63 -0.47 19.58 2.95
C GLY A 63 -1.56 20.61 3.23
N TYR A 64 -2.16 21.18 2.17
CA TYR A 64 -3.28 22.11 2.30
C TYR A 64 -4.53 21.44 2.90
N LEU A 65 -4.88 20.24 2.43
CA LEU A 65 -5.99 19.46 2.99
C LEU A 65 -5.74 19.07 4.45
N LEU A 66 -4.50 18.68 4.78
CA LEU A 66 -4.12 18.36 6.15
C LEU A 66 -4.21 19.60 7.04
N TYR A 67 -3.71 20.75 6.58
CA TYR A 67 -3.79 22.02 7.27
C TYR A 67 -5.24 22.43 7.57
N LEU A 68 -6.13 22.35 6.58
CA LEU A 68 -7.56 22.60 6.77
C LEU A 68 -8.18 21.68 7.83
N ARG A 69 -7.78 20.40 7.85
CA ARG A 69 -8.28 19.41 8.81
C ARG A 69 -7.72 19.60 10.21
N ILE A 70 -6.46 20.01 10.35
CA ILE A 70 -5.88 20.43 11.63
C ILE A 70 -6.68 21.61 12.19
N ARG A 71 -6.91 22.63 11.35
CA ARG A 71 -7.62 23.85 11.74
C ARG A 71 -9.07 23.59 12.16
N THR A 72 -9.74 22.64 11.50
CA THR A 72 -11.12 22.25 11.82
C THR A 72 -11.23 21.17 12.90
N ARG A 73 -10.11 20.75 13.51
CA ARG A 73 -10.01 19.66 14.51
C ARG A 73 -10.62 18.33 14.04
N ARG A 74 -10.64 18.09 12.73
CA ARG A 74 -11.19 16.85 12.12
C ARG A 74 -10.10 15.85 11.72
N LEU A 75 -8.91 15.95 12.30
CA LEU A 75 -7.87 14.93 12.13
C LEU A 75 -8.13 13.72 13.03
N GLN A 76 -9.19 12.97 12.73
CA GLN A 76 -9.37 11.63 13.29
C GLN A 76 -9.08 10.63 12.19
N ILE A 77 -7.94 9.95 12.30
CA ILE A 77 -7.56 8.84 11.41
C ILE A 77 -8.35 7.59 11.82
N PHE A 78 -8.45 7.38 13.13
CA PHE A 78 -9.25 6.35 13.78
C PHE A 78 -10.29 7.04 14.66
N GLY A 79 -11.55 6.71 14.44
CA GLY A 79 -12.66 7.11 15.31
C GLY A 79 -13.50 5.89 15.68
N MET A 80 -14.21 5.96 16.79
CA MET A 80 -15.29 5.01 17.08
C MET A 80 -16.61 5.65 16.65
N ASN A 81 -17.45 4.90 15.95
CA ASN A 81 -18.80 5.34 15.64
C ASN A 81 -19.70 5.23 16.90
N SER A 82 -20.92 5.78 16.88
CA SER A 82 -21.87 5.69 18.02
C SER A 82 -22.23 4.23 18.39
N LEU A 83 -22.00 3.31 17.46
CA LEU A 83 -22.17 1.86 17.61
C LEU A 83 -20.89 1.17 18.13
N ALA A 84 -19.90 1.92 18.63
CA ALA A 84 -18.57 1.46 19.04
C ALA A 84 -17.74 0.74 17.94
N LEU A 85 -18.19 0.77 16.67
CA LEU A 85 -17.41 0.25 15.53
C LEU A 85 -16.22 1.16 15.23
N PHE A 86 -15.05 0.54 15.01
CA PHE A 86 -13.86 1.23 14.47
C PHE A 86 -14.16 1.79 13.08
N LYS A 87 -14.06 3.10 12.92
CA LYS A 87 -14.21 3.83 11.67
C LYS A 87 -12.84 4.41 11.28
N ILE A 88 -12.32 3.98 10.13
CA ILE A 88 -11.20 4.66 9.48
C ILE A 88 -11.77 5.73 8.56
N GLU A 89 -11.32 6.97 8.72
CA GLU A 89 -11.59 8.00 7.73
C GLU A 89 -10.63 7.84 6.55
N ILE A 90 -11.06 7.08 5.54
CA ILE A 90 -10.29 6.78 4.32
C ILE A 90 -9.77 8.06 3.66
N SER A 91 -10.52 9.15 3.73
CA SER A 91 -10.09 10.45 3.18
C SER A 91 -8.90 11.04 3.95
N ASN A 92 -8.83 10.89 5.28
CA ASN A 92 -7.72 11.35 6.11
C ASN A 92 -6.49 10.45 5.90
N ALA A 93 -6.69 9.13 5.97
CA ALA A 93 -5.64 8.15 5.73
C ALA A 93 -5.02 8.29 4.32
N GLY A 94 -5.86 8.44 3.29
CA GLY A 94 -5.42 8.63 1.91
C GLY A 94 -4.66 9.94 1.69
N THR A 95 -5.00 11.01 2.42
CA THR A 95 -4.26 12.28 2.35
C THR A 95 -2.86 12.13 2.96
N ILE A 96 -2.74 11.45 4.10
CA ILE A 96 -1.45 11.19 4.76
C ILE A 96 -0.58 10.24 3.90
N LEU A 97 -1.20 9.21 3.33
CA LEU A 97 -0.54 8.28 2.41
C LEU A 97 -0.01 8.99 1.17
N SER A 98 -0.82 9.79 0.50
CA SER A 98 -0.41 10.52 -0.70
C SER A 98 0.69 11.55 -0.40
N MET A 99 0.62 12.26 0.74
CA MET A 99 1.68 13.15 1.17
C MET A 99 3.00 12.42 1.42
N SER A 100 2.97 11.35 2.23
CA SER A 100 4.17 10.59 2.58
C SER A 100 4.81 9.91 1.37
N TYR A 101 3.99 9.31 0.50
CA TYR A 101 4.45 8.71 -0.75
C TYR A 101 5.04 9.75 -1.71
N SER A 102 4.42 10.92 -1.81
CA SER A 102 4.92 12.01 -2.66
C SER A 102 6.27 12.54 -2.15
N ALA A 103 6.42 12.78 -0.85
CA ALA A 103 7.69 13.21 -0.24
C ALA A 103 8.83 12.22 -0.54
N LEU A 104 8.57 10.93 -0.34
CA LEU A 104 9.53 9.87 -0.66
C LEU A 104 9.86 9.79 -2.15
N THR A 105 8.87 10.05 -3.02
CA THR A 105 9.07 10.07 -4.47
C THR A 105 9.98 11.23 -4.89
N VAL A 106 9.81 12.43 -4.31
CA VAL A 106 10.70 13.56 -4.57
C VAL A 106 12.13 13.24 -4.14
N VAL A 107 12.30 12.64 -2.95
CA VAL A 107 13.63 12.24 -2.45
C VAL A 107 14.28 11.18 -3.35
N ASP A 108 13.58 10.09 -3.71
CA ASP A 108 14.09 9.05 -4.63
C ASP A 108 14.54 9.66 -5.96
N ARG A 109 13.81 10.64 -6.48
CA ARG A 109 14.12 11.30 -7.76
C ARG A 109 15.33 12.22 -7.67
N ILE A 110 15.48 12.98 -6.58
CA ILE A 110 16.67 13.80 -6.35
C ILE A 110 17.91 12.90 -6.22
N PHE A 111 17.83 11.82 -5.45
CA PHE A 111 18.93 10.86 -5.32
C PHE A 111 19.30 10.19 -6.65
N ARG A 112 18.31 9.85 -7.48
CA ARG A 112 18.55 9.35 -8.85
C ARG A 112 19.34 10.34 -9.70
N GLN A 113 19.12 11.64 -9.55
CA GLN A 113 19.88 12.65 -10.29
C GLN A 113 21.34 12.69 -9.82
N PHE A 114 21.59 12.60 -8.51
CA PHE A 114 22.95 12.53 -7.95
C PHE A 114 23.71 11.26 -8.39
N VAL A 115 23.04 10.10 -8.40
CA VAL A 115 23.62 8.85 -8.89
C VAL A 115 23.94 8.93 -10.39
N ARG A 116 23.04 9.50 -11.20
CA ARG A 116 23.28 9.71 -12.64
C ARG A 116 24.44 10.67 -12.92
N ALA A 117 24.66 11.64 -12.04
CA ALA A 117 25.77 12.57 -12.11
C ALA A 117 27.11 11.97 -11.61
N GLY A 118 27.11 10.72 -11.12
CA GLY A 118 28.31 10.01 -10.68
C GLY A 118 28.76 10.34 -9.26
N PHE A 119 27.97 11.08 -8.48
CA PHE A 119 28.34 11.48 -7.12
C PHE A 119 28.04 10.43 -6.04
N GLN A 120 27.19 9.43 -6.34
CA GLN A 120 26.76 8.42 -5.35
C GLN A 120 26.59 7.02 -5.94
N ASP A 121 26.82 6.02 -5.09
CA ASP A 121 26.62 4.60 -5.40
C ASP A 121 25.13 4.25 -5.58
N GLN A 122 24.84 3.38 -6.55
CA GLN A 122 23.50 2.88 -6.85
C GLN A 122 22.83 2.15 -5.67
N SER A 123 23.62 1.60 -4.73
CA SER A 123 23.10 0.84 -3.58
C SER A 123 22.18 1.68 -2.68
N LYS A 124 22.51 2.96 -2.45
CA LYS A 124 21.69 3.86 -1.62
C LYS A 124 20.35 4.17 -2.29
N GLN A 125 20.34 4.26 -3.61
CA GLN A 125 19.13 4.49 -4.40
C GLN A 125 18.16 3.30 -4.32
N LEU A 126 18.68 2.07 -4.30
CA LEU A 126 17.89 0.85 -4.16
C LEU A 126 17.17 0.77 -2.82
N ILE A 127 17.84 1.20 -1.74
CA ILE A 127 17.23 1.25 -0.39
C ILE A 127 16.07 2.24 -0.37
N ILE A 128 16.28 3.46 -0.84
CA ILE A 128 15.22 4.50 -0.88
C ILE A 128 14.06 4.05 -1.77
N PHE A 129 14.38 3.42 -2.91
CA PHE A 129 13.37 2.84 -3.79
C PHE A 129 12.56 1.73 -3.09
N ALA A 130 13.17 0.85 -2.31
CA ALA A 130 12.47 -0.19 -1.58
C ALA A 130 11.59 0.39 -0.45
N THR A 131 12.11 1.38 0.29
CA THR A 131 11.39 2.01 1.41
C THR A 131 10.06 2.61 0.98
N LYS A 132 9.97 3.24 -0.20
CA LYS A 132 8.69 3.81 -0.65
C LYS A 132 7.60 2.76 -0.89
N PHE A 133 7.97 1.55 -1.34
CA PHE A 133 7.03 0.45 -1.52
C PHE A 133 6.63 -0.17 -0.19
N LEU A 134 7.55 -0.24 0.78
CA LEU A 134 7.21 -0.69 2.14
C LEU A 134 6.15 0.21 2.77
N VAL A 135 6.23 1.52 2.56
CA VAL A 135 5.18 2.44 3.05
C VAL A 135 3.83 2.11 2.42
N LEU A 136 3.76 1.92 1.09
CA LEU A 136 2.52 1.51 0.43
C LEU A 136 1.99 0.17 0.95
N LEU A 137 2.88 -0.81 1.12
CA LEU A 137 2.53 -2.14 1.62
C LEU A 137 1.95 -2.07 3.03
N MET A 138 2.62 -1.34 3.94
CA MET A 138 2.15 -1.16 5.31
C MET A 138 0.75 -0.53 5.35
N TRP A 139 0.51 0.50 4.55
CA TRP A 139 -0.81 1.13 4.48
C TRP A 139 -1.88 0.20 3.89
N SER A 140 -1.55 -0.59 2.87
CA SER A 140 -2.46 -1.59 2.32
C SER A 140 -2.83 -2.65 3.36
N CYS A 141 -1.87 -3.12 4.15
CA CYS A 141 -2.10 -4.08 5.22
C CYS A 141 -3.00 -3.50 6.33
N VAL A 142 -2.81 -2.24 6.70
CA VAL A 142 -3.68 -1.56 7.68
C VAL A 142 -5.12 -1.46 7.17
N VAL A 143 -5.31 -1.06 5.92
CA VAL A 143 -6.65 -0.92 5.33
C VAL A 143 -7.35 -2.28 5.20
N VAL A 144 -6.64 -3.29 4.67
CA VAL A 144 -7.19 -4.64 4.51
C VAL A 144 -7.44 -5.29 5.88
N GLY A 145 -6.50 -5.17 6.81
CA GLY A 145 -6.61 -5.74 8.16
C GLY A 145 -7.81 -5.17 8.91
N VAL A 146 -7.98 -3.85 8.91
CA VAL A 146 -9.14 -3.23 9.58
C VAL A 146 -10.45 -3.53 8.84
N GLY A 147 -10.44 -3.59 7.50
CA GLY A 147 -11.60 -4.02 6.73
C GLY A 147 -12.03 -5.46 7.05
N LEU A 148 -11.07 -6.39 7.15
CA LEU A 148 -11.33 -7.78 7.51
C LEU A 148 -11.86 -7.90 8.95
N CYS A 149 -11.27 -7.17 9.90
CA CYS A 149 -11.78 -7.11 11.27
C CYS A 149 -13.21 -6.59 11.35
N LEU A 150 -13.55 -5.54 10.59
CA LEU A 150 -14.92 -5.01 10.50
C LEU A 150 -15.90 -6.05 9.95
N LEU A 151 -15.53 -6.79 8.91
CA LEU A 151 -16.36 -7.85 8.35
C LEU A 151 -16.59 -8.97 9.36
N LEU A 152 -15.55 -9.39 10.09
CA LEU A 152 -15.67 -10.40 11.15
C LEU A 152 -16.56 -9.92 12.30
N CYS A 153 -16.44 -8.67 12.72
CA CYS A 153 -17.31 -8.09 13.76
C CYS A 153 -18.77 -8.02 13.30
N LEU A 154 -19.04 -7.63 12.06
CA LEU A 154 -20.40 -7.61 11.51
C LEU A 154 -20.99 -9.01 11.36
N ASP A 155 -20.18 -10.00 10.98
CA ASP A 155 -20.64 -11.40 10.92
C ASP A 155 -20.96 -11.95 12.32
N TYR A 156 -20.13 -11.60 13.31
CA TYR A 156 -20.36 -12.00 14.70
C TYR A 156 -21.65 -11.39 15.27
N ASP A 157 -21.88 -10.10 15.05
CA ASP A 157 -23.09 -9.41 15.53
C ASP A 157 -24.37 -9.99 14.89
N LYS A 158 -24.34 -10.29 13.58
CA LYS A 158 -25.43 -10.99 12.89
C LYS A 158 -25.73 -12.36 13.51
N ARG A 159 -24.69 -13.13 13.86
CA ARG A 159 -24.87 -14.46 14.48
C ARG A 159 -25.48 -14.35 15.89
N ILE A 160 -25.13 -13.33 16.66
CA ILE A 160 -25.72 -13.08 17.98
C ILE A 160 -27.21 -12.76 17.85
N LEU A 161 -27.59 -11.88 16.93
CA LEU A 161 -28.97 -11.50 16.72
C LEU A 161 -29.84 -12.70 16.34
N GLN A 162 -29.38 -13.53 15.39
CA GLN A 162 -30.05 -14.77 15.01
C GLN A 162 -30.14 -15.76 16.18
N GLY A 163 -29.09 -15.84 17.01
CA GLY A 163 -29.07 -16.65 18.23
C GLY A 163 -30.14 -16.23 19.25
N SER A 164 -30.28 -14.92 19.49
CA SER A 164 -31.28 -14.38 20.43
C SER A 164 -32.71 -14.59 19.96
N GLU A 165 -32.96 -14.47 18.65
CA GLU A 165 -34.29 -14.63 18.06
C GLU A 165 -34.73 -16.10 18.15
N SER A 166 -33.80 -17.03 17.95
CA SER A 166 -34.04 -18.47 18.14
C SER A 166 -34.34 -18.81 19.60
N THR A 167 -33.63 -18.21 20.57
CA THR A 167 -33.88 -18.47 22.00
C THR A 167 -35.20 -17.86 22.48
N ALA A 168 -35.54 -16.66 22.00
CA ALA A 168 -36.82 -16.02 22.30
C ALA A 168 -38.00 -16.87 21.78
N LYS A 169 -37.89 -17.39 20.54
CA LYS A 169 -38.92 -18.25 19.95
C LYS A 169 -39.06 -19.57 20.71
N GLN A 170 -37.96 -20.15 21.19
CA GLN A 170 -37.97 -21.41 21.93
C GLN A 170 -38.53 -21.26 23.35
N ASN A 171 -38.27 -20.12 24.02
CA ASN A 171 -38.88 -19.82 25.32
C ASN A 171 -40.39 -19.57 25.19
N SER A 172 -40.83 -18.83 24.16
CA SER A 172 -42.25 -18.63 23.90
C SER A 172 -43.01 -19.95 23.67
N VAL A 173 -42.44 -20.88 22.92
CA VAL A 173 -43.04 -22.22 22.71
C VAL A 173 -43.10 -23.02 24.02
N ARG A 174 -42.06 -22.92 24.86
CA ARG A 174 -42.01 -23.61 26.16
C ARG A 174 -43.08 -23.08 27.12
N ASP A 175 -43.30 -21.76 27.15
CA ASP A 175 -44.31 -21.13 28.00
C ASP A 175 -45.74 -21.53 27.60
N VAL A 176 -46.01 -21.61 26.29
CA VAL A 176 -47.30 -22.10 25.77
C VAL A 176 -47.54 -23.57 26.16
N MET A 177 -46.52 -24.43 26.04
CA MET A 177 -46.61 -25.84 26.46
C MET A 177 -46.83 -25.99 27.97
N ALA A 178 -46.17 -25.17 28.79
CA ALA A 178 -46.35 -25.19 30.24
C ALA A 178 -47.78 -24.78 30.65
N HIS A 179 -48.37 -23.82 29.95
CA HIS A 179 -49.75 -23.38 30.17
C HIS A 179 -50.77 -24.47 29.81
N GLU A 180 -50.59 -25.16 28.67
CA GLU A 180 -51.44 -26.28 28.25
C GLU A 180 -51.43 -27.44 29.27
N LEU A 181 -50.26 -27.78 29.81
CA LEU A 181 -50.13 -28.83 30.83
C LEU A 181 -50.84 -28.49 32.14
N LEU A 182 -50.78 -27.23 32.59
CA LEU A 182 -51.48 -26.78 33.80
C LEU A 182 -53.01 -26.79 33.60
N VAL A 183 -53.49 -26.35 32.43
CA VAL A 183 -54.93 -26.38 32.11
C VAL A 183 -55.43 -27.82 31.98
N GLY A 184 -54.66 -28.71 31.34
CA GLY A 184 -55.00 -30.12 31.21
C GLY A 184 -55.04 -30.87 32.56
N ASN A 185 -54.10 -30.59 33.47
CA ASN A 185 -54.08 -31.22 34.79
C ASN A 185 -55.24 -30.74 35.70
N ASN A 186 -55.61 -29.45 35.62
CA ASN A 186 -56.74 -28.91 36.38
C ASN A 186 -58.09 -29.44 35.88
N ALA A 187 -58.24 -29.68 34.59
CA ALA A 187 -59.45 -30.31 34.02
C ALA A 187 -59.64 -31.74 34.52
N HIS A 188 -58.55 -32.47 34.80
CA HIS A 188 -58.59 -33.85 35.28
C HIS A 188 -58.94 -33.98 36.78
N MET A 189 -58.71 -32.94 37.59
CA MET A 189 -59.10 -32.91 39.00
C MET A 189 -60.53 -32.43 39.25
N ALA A 190 -61.14 -31.70 38.31
CA ALA A 190 -62.52 -31.21 38.44
C ALA A 190 -63.60 -32.25 38.05
N GLY A 191 -63.19 -33.45 37.60
CA GLY A 191 -64.08 -34.54 37.17
C GLY A 191 -64.22 -35.70 38.17
N LEU A 192 -63.71 -35.54 39.39
CA LEU A 192 -63.87 -36.46 40.54
C LEU A 192 -64.72 -35.78 41.60
#